data_AF-A0A5E4MRB5-F1
#
_entry.id   AF-A0A5E4MRB5-F1
#
_cell.length_a   1.000
_cell.length_b   1.000
_cell.length_c   1.000
_cell.angle_alpha   90.00
_cell.angle_beta   90.00
_cell.angle_gamma   90.00
#
_symmetry.space_group_name_H-M   'P 1'
#
loop_
_entity.id
_entity.type
_entity.pdbx_description
1 polymer ?
#
loop_
_entity_poly.entity_id
_entity_poly.type
_entity_poly.pdbx_seq_one_letter_code
_entity_poly.pdbx_strand_id
1 'polypeptide(L)'
;MIVSRQNHRSDFLKVNEYTFERVRNFKYLGADINEDATSHEEVKRRLIAANSTWSTTKSDEKKLEVFERKIFGPKKNNEGEYEIRSNKNLEELYNETNIVGILKSARIGWVGHVWRSKGLIGHITAWKPNAKRPRGRPRQRWSDRIKKDLKRLGVRNAEETAQNREDWIQYVVAVMGLKGL
;
A
#
# COMPACT_ATOMS: atom_id res chain seq x y z
N MET A 1 -8.10 14.68 25.67
CA MET A 1 -8.26 15.06 24.25
C MET A 1 -9.75 15.16 24.00
N ILE A 2 -10.28 16.36 23.74
CA ILE A 2 -11.73 16.56 23.50
C ILE A 2 -11.98 16.32 22.01
N VAL A 3 -12.58 15.18 21.69
CA VAL A 3 -13.07 14.90 20.33
C VAL A 3 -14.53 15.32 20.30
N SER A 4 -14.79 16.58 19.95
CA SER A 4 -16.14 17.11 19.81
C SER A 4 -16.70 16.76 18.44
N ARG A 5 -17.96 16.29 18.41
CA ARG A 5 -18.73 16.06 17.16
C ARG A 5 -19.27 17.37 16.55
N GLN A 6 -19.09 18.51 17.21
CA GLN A 6 -19.51 19.81 16.71
C GLN A 6 -18.38 20.46 15.90
N ASN A 7 -18.70 20.80 14.66
CA ASN A 7 -17.76 21.35 13.70
C ASN A 7 -17.45 22.82 14.02
N HIS A 8 -16.55 23.07 14.97
CA HIS A 8 -16.03 24.40 15.21
C HIS A 8 -15.04 24.78 14.09
N ARG A 9 -15.48 25.69 13.23
CA ARG A 9 -14.72 26.31 12.13
C ARG A 9 -13.68 27.32 12.63
N SER A 10 -12.82 26.96 13.59
CA SER A 10 -11.68 27.81 13.94
C SER A 10 -10.38 27.14 13.51
N ASP A 11 -9.58 27.88 12.75
CA ASP A 11 -8.25 27.45 12.30
C ASP A 11 -7.22 27.43 13.45
N PHE A 12 -7.59 28.00 14.59
CA PHE A 12 -6.76 28.09 15.78
C PHE A 12 -7.52 27.65 17.03
N LEU A 13 -6.81 26.99 17.94
CA LEU A 13 -7.25 26.63 19.27
C LEU A 13 -6.47 27.46 20.29
N LYS A 14 -7.16 28.35 21.03
CA LYS A 14 -6.55 29.05 22.17
C LYS A 14 -6.69 28.21 23.44
N VAL A 15 -5.59 27.95 24.10
CA VAL A 15 -5.55 27.33 25.44
C VAL A 15 -4.72 28.25 26.32
N ASN A 16 -5.39 28.95 27.25
CA ASN A 16 -4.80 30.00 28.07
C ASN A 16 -4.18 31.11 27.18
N GLU A 17 -2.89 31.36 27.35
CA GLU A 17 -2.08 32.32 26.60
C GLU A 17 -1.48 31.75 25.30
N TYR A 18 -1.63 30.45 25.07
CA TYR A 18 -1.08 29.78 23.89
C TYR A 18 -2.11 29.64 22.78
N THR A 19 -1.65 29.86 21.55
CA THR A 19 -2.44 29.73 20.33
C THR A 19 -1.88 28.57 19.53
N PHE A 20 -2.69 27.55 19.27
CA PHE A 20 -2.29 26.37 18.50
C PHE A 20 -3.00 26.37 17.14
N GLU A 21 -2.27 26.08 16.08
CA GLU A 21 -2.85 25.87 14.75
C GLU A 21 -3.59 24.53 14.72
N ARG A 22 -4.77 24.52 14.10
CA ARG A 22 -5.53 23.30 13.87
C ARG A 22 -4.88 22.50 12.74
N VAL A 23 -4.44 21.29 13.06
CA VAL A 23 -3.94 20.32 12.07
C VAL A 23 -5.00 19.29 11.71
N ARG A 24 -5.15 19.00 10.41
CA ARG A 24 -6.12 17.99 9.91
C ARG A 24 -5.67 16.55 10.14
N ASN A 25 -4.37 16.32 10.15
CA ASN A 25 -3.75 15.02 10.38
C ASN A 25 -2.52 15.19 11.26
N PHE A 26 -2.42 14.40 12.33
CA PHE A 26 -1.34 14.45 13.29
C PHE A 26 -0.90 13.05 13.68
N LYS A 27 0.42 12.82 13.72
CA LYS A 27 0.97 11.54 14.17
C LYS A 27 1.18 11.58 15.69
N TYR A 28 0.48 10.72 16.40
CA TYR A 28 0.61 10.57 17.86
C TYR A 28 0.99 9.14 18.21
N LEU A 29 2.13 8.97 18.90
CA LEU A 29 2.64 7.65 19.31
C LEU A 29 2.72 6.62 18.17
N GLY A 30 2.93 7.08 16.93
CA GLY A 30 3.01 6.22 15.75
C GLY A 30 1.66 5.81 15.12
N ALA A 31 0.55 6.36 15.60
CA ALA A 31 -0.76 6.32 14.95
C ALA A 31 -1.08 7.67 14.29
N ASP A 32 -1.80 7.64 13.16
CA ASP A 32 -2.21 8.85 12.46
C ASP A 32 -3.63 9.21 12.90
N ILE A 33 -3.77 10.32 13.61
CA ILE A 33 -5.06 10.84 14.05
C ILE A 33 -5.50 11.89 13.04
N ASN A 34 -6.65 11.70 12.41
CA ASN A 34 -7.22 12.63 11.45
C ASN A 34 -8.58 13.19 11.91
N GLU A 35 -8.97 14.30 11.31
CA GLU A 35 -10.23 14.98 11.62
C GLU A 35 -11.48 14.15 11.31
N ASP A 36 -11.39 13.30 10.29
CA ASP A 36 -12.49 12.42 9.88
C ASP A 36 -12.61 11.15 10.74
N ALA A 37 -11.69 10.95 11.69
CA ALA A 37 -11.55 9.73 12.48
C ALA A 37 -11.51 8.43 11.63
N THR A 38 -10.93 8.50 10.43
CA THR A 38 -10.77 7.37 9.51
C THR A 38 -9.37 6.76 9.61
N SER A 39 -9.26 5.47 9.90
CA SER A 39 -7.96 4.78 9.99
C SER A 39 -7.44 4.25 8.64
N HIS A 40 -8.16 4.52 7.55
CA HIS A 40 -7.92 3.87 6.26
C HIS A 40 -6.51 4.15 5.71
N GLU A 41 -6.09 5.42 5.73
CA GLU A 41 -4.77 5.84 5.27
C GLU A 41 -3.61 5.33 6.15
N GLU A 42 -3.82 5.24 7.47
CA GLU A 42 -2.85 4.65 8.39
C GLU A 42 -2.66 3.16 8.11
N VAL A 43 -3.76 2.43 7.91
CA VAL A 43 -3.72 1.00 7.59
C VAL A 43 -3.06 0.75 6.24
N LYS A 44 -3.39 1.55 5.22
CA LYS A 44 -2.70 1.54 3.92
C LYS A 44 -1.20 1.73 4.10
N ARG A 45 -0.77 2.76 4.82
CA ARG A 45 0.66 3.04 5.08
C ARG A 45 1.38 1.87 5.75
N ARG A 46 0.78 1.27 6.79
CA ARG A 46 1.38 0.13 7.49
C ARG A 46 1.51 -1.10 6.59
N LEU A 47 0.49 -1.39 5.78
CA LEU A 47 0.51 -2.51 4.85
C LEU A 47 1.56 -2.34 3.75
N ILE A 48 1.70 -1.13 3.21
CA ILE A 48 2.73 -0.76 2.23
C ILE A 48 4.13 -1.03 2.80
N ALA A 49 4.38 -0.53 4.01
CA ALA A 49 5.67 -0.69 4.68
C ALA A 49 6.04 -2.17 4.86
N ALA A 50 5.09 -3.00 5.30
CA ALA A 50 5.32 -4.43 5.50
C ALA A 50 5.47 -5.23 4.20
N ASN A 51 4.71 -4.91 3.15
CA ASN A 51 4.61 -5.76 1.95
C ASN A 51 5.67 -5.46 0.89
N SER A 52 6.24 -4.26 0.90
CA SER A 52 7.32 -3.87 -0.02
C SER A 52 8.50 -4.85 -0.02
N THR A 53 8.77 -5.51 1.11
CA THR A 53 9.89 -6.44 1.33
C THR A 53 9.50 -7.92 1.43
N TRP A 54 8.20 -8.25 1.46
CA TRP A 54 7.71 -9.62 1.67
C TRP A 54 7.24 -10.30 0.38
N SER A 55 7.38 -11.63 0.31
CA SER A 55 6.86 -12.45 -0.78
C SER A 55 5.40 -12.85 -0.54
N THR A 56 4.45 -12.02 -0.97
CA THR A 56 3.01 -12.35 -0.85
C THR A 56 2.58 -13.47 -1.80
N THR A 57 1.76 -14.38 -1.27
CA THR A 57 1.09 -15.44 -2.04
C THR A 57 -0.28 -14.98 -2.54
N LYS A 58 -0.89 -15.74 -3.44
CA LYS A 58 -2.27 -15.48 -3.88
C LYS A 58 -3.30 -15.63 -2.75
N SER A 59 -3.02 -16.47 -1.76
CA SER A 59 -3.89 -16.58 -0.58
C SER A 59 -3.82 -15.32 0.28
N ASP A 60 -2.62 -14.73 0.43
CA ASP A 60 -2.44 -13.49 1.17
C ASP A 60 -3.13 -12.30 0.48
N GLU A 61 -2.98 -12.20 -0.85
CA GLU A 61 -3.71 -11.21 -1.67
C GLU A 61 -5.23 -11.29 -1.41
N LYS A 62 -5.82 -12.49 -1.44
CA LYS A 62 -7.25 -12.69 -1.17
C LYS A 62 -7.65 -12.32 0.27
N LYS A 63 -6.80 -12.62 1.25
CA LYS A 63 -7.06 -12.22 2.66
C LYS A 63 -7.04 -10.70 2.82
N LEU A 64 -6.16 -10.01 2.10
CA LEU A 64 -6.06 -8.55 2.13
C LEU A 64 -7.30 -7.90 1.50
N GLU A 65 -7.82 -8.44 0.40
CA GLU A 65 -9.09 -7.98 -0.20
C GLU A 65 -10.27 -8.13 0.77
N VAL A 66 -10.34 -9.26 1.49
CA VAL A 66 -11.38 -9.49 2.52
C VAL A 66 -11.19 -8.53 3.69
N PHE A 67 -9.94 -8.28 4.10
CA PHE A 67 -9.61 -7.38 5.19
C PHE A 67 -9.98 -5.92 4.85
N GLU A 68 -9.67 -5.48 3.63
CA GLU A 68 -10.02 -4.15 3.12
C GLU A 68 -11.54 -3.91 3.23
N ARG A 69 -12.36 -4.86 2.79
CA ARG A 69 -13.83 -4.79 2.95
C ARG A 69 -14.29 -4.68 4.40
N LYS A 70 -13.63 -5.37 5.32
CA LYS A 70 -13.96 -5.30 6.75
C LYS A 70 -13.66 -3.92 7.32
N ILE A 71 -12.56 -3.29 6.91
CA ILE A 71 -12.20 -1.93 7.34
C ILE A 71 -13.26 -0.93 6.90
N PHE A 72 -13.74 -1.04 5.67
CA PHE A 72 -14.74 -0.11 5.12
C PHE A 72 -16.15 -0.31 5.68
N GLY A 73 -16.44 -1.47 6.26
CA GLY A 73 -17.72 -1.76 6.87
C GLY A 73 -18.89 -1.85 5.86
N PRO A 74 -20.12 -2.05 6.37
CA PRO A 74 -21.32 -2.11 5.54
C PRO A 74 -21.67 -0.74 4.93
N LYS A 75 -22.34 -0.74 3.77
CA LYS A 75 -22.95 0.47 3.19
C LYS A 75 -24.42 0.54 3.61
N LYS A 76 -25.01 1.74 3.59
CA LYS A 76 -26.44 1.92 3.80
C LYS A 76 -27.12 2.07 2.43
N ASN A 77 -28.20 1.33 2.22
CA ASN A 77 -29.00 1.40 1.00
C ASN A 77 -29.94 2.62 1.01
N ASN A 78 -30.56 2.88 -0.14
CA ASN A 78 -31.59 3.91 -0.29
C ASN A 78 -32.79 3.67 0.64
N GLU A 79 -33.06 2.42 1.01
CA GLU A 79 -34.10 2.00 1.96
C GLU A 79 -33.66 2.11 3.43
N GLY A 80 -32.40 2.47 3.68
CA GLY A 80 -31.85 2.64 5.02
C GLY A 80 -31.31 1.37 5.68
N GLU A 81 -31.37 0.23 5.01
CA GLU A 81 -30.80 -1.03 5.49
C GLU A 81 -29.27 -1.12 5.26
N TYR A 82 -28.58 -1.89 6.09
CA TYR A 82 -27.14 -2.11 5.96
C TYR A 82 -26.85 -3.32 5.08
N GLU A 83 -26.13 -3.09 3.99
CA GLU A 83 -25.66 -4.13 3.10
C GLU A 83 -24.15 -4.35 3.19
N ILE A 84 -23.74 -5.61 3.03
CA ILE A 84 -22.34 -5.96 2.84
C ILE A 84 -21.85 -5.35 1.52
N ARG A 85 -20.80 -4.52 1.56
CA ARG A 85 -20.17 -3.99 0.35
C ARG A 85 -19.56 -5.10 -0.52
N SER A 86 -19.83 -5.05 -1.82
CA SER A 86 -19.16 -5.87 -2.83
C SER A 86 -17.81 -5.27 -3.23
N ASN A 87 -16.94 -6.05 -3.88
CA ASN A 87 -15.68 -5.53 -4.45
C ASN A 87 -15.96 -4.40 -5.46
N LYS A 88 -17.02 -4.56 -6.28
CA LYS A 88 -17.47 -3.56 -7.25
C LYS A 88 -17.86 -2.25 -6.57
N ASN A 89 -18.59 -2.30 -5.46
CA ASN A 89 -18.98 -1.11 -4.70
C ASN A 89 -17.76 -0.37 -4.12
N LEU A 90 -16.69 -1.09 -3.77
CA LEU A 90 -15.45 -0.46 -3.30
C LEU A 90 -14.68 0.20 -4.43
N GLU A 91 -14.59 -0.46 -5.58
CA GLU A 91 -13.99 0.13 -6.78
C GLU A 91 -14.72 1.39 -7.25
N GLU A 92 -16.06 1.39 -7.22
CA GLU A 92 -16.88 2.53 -7.62
C GLU A 92 -16.81 3.70 -6.64
N LEU A 93 -16.66 3.44 -5.33
CA LEU A 93 -16.70 4.51 -4.32
C LEU A 93 -15.52 5.49 -4.41
N TYR A 94 -14.34 4.98 -4.78
CA TYR A 94 -13.11 5.77 -4.76
C TYR A 94 -12.42 5.84 -6.12
N ASN A 95 -12.83 5.04 -7.12
CA ASN A 95 -12.12 4.89 -8.39
C ASN A 95 -10.61 4.57 -8.21
N GLU A 96 -10.24 4.17 -6.99
CA GLU A 96 -8.87 3.92 -6.54
C GLU A 96 -8.49 2.45 -6.80
N THR A 97 -7.18 2.21 -6.81
CA THR A 97 -6.67 0.85 -6.75
C THR A 97 -7.02 0.14 -5.46
N ASN A 98 -7.53 -1.08 -5.60
CA ASN A 98 -7.57 -2.07 -4.53
C ASN A 98 -6.21 -2.16 -3.82
N ILE A 99 -6.24 -2.42 -2.51
CA ILE A 99 -5.06 -2.59 -1.67
C ILE A 99 -3.97 -3.47 -2.30
N VAL A 100 -4.35 -4.52 -3.04
CA VAL A 100 -3.39 -5.39 -3.74
C VAL A 100 -2.59 -4.64 -4.81
N GLY A 101 -3.22 -3.73 -5.55
CA GLY A 101 -2.55 -2.87 -6.54
C GLY A 101 -1.54 -1.92 -5.89
N ILE A 102 -1.94 -1.29 -4.77
CA ILE A 102 -1.07 -0.42 -3.97
C ILE A 102 0.15 -1.19 -3.44
N LEU A 103 -0.03 -2.42 -2.99
CA LEU A 103 1.06 -3.25 -2.47
C LEU A 103 2.02 -3.70 -3.57
N LYS A 104 1.50 -4.01 -4.77
CA LYS A 104 2.32 -4.32 -5.94
C LYS A 104 3.12 -3.11 -6.41
N SER A 105 2.51 -1.92 -6.45
CA SER A 105 3.20 -0.69 -6.86
C SER A 105 4.30 -0.33 -5.85
N ALA A 106 4.03 -0.45 -4.55
CA ALA A 106 5.02 -0.27 -3.50
C ALA A 106 6.21 -1.24 -3.63
N ARG A 107 5.93 -2.53 -3.89
CA ARG A 107 6.99 -3.53 -4.11
C ARG A 107 7.84 -3.20 -5.34
N ILE A 108 7.23 -2.81 -6.45
CA ILE A 108 7.97 -2.43 -7.67
C ILE A 108 8.76 -1.13 -7.45
N GLY A 109 8.19 -0.14 -6.77
CA GLY A 109 8.91 1.07 -6.37
C GLY A 109 10.15 0.75 -5.53
N TRP A 110 10.00 -0.14 -4.55
CA TRP A 110 11.10 -0.60 -3.70
C TRP A 110 12.18 -1.37 -4.47
N VAL A 111 11.79 -2.23 -5.41
CA VAL A 111 12.73 -2.94 -6.29
C VAL A 111 13.63 -1.98 -7.07
N GLY A 112 13.05 -0.92 -7.63
CA GLY A 112 13.85 0.09 -8.32
C GLY A 112 14.86 0.77 -7.39
N HIS A 113 14.50 1.02 -6.12
CA HIS A 113 15.45 1.50 -5.12
C HIS A 113 16.57 0.50 -4.85
N VAL A 114 16.23 -0.78 -4.68
CA VAL A 114 17.20 -1.86 -4.44
C VAL A 114 18.19 -1.99 -5.61
N TRP A 115 17.72 -1.99 -6.85
CA TRP A 115 18.56 -2.13 -8.05
C TRP A 115 19.42 -0.90 -8.36
N ARG A 116 19.01 0.30 -7.93
CA ARG A 116 19.85 1.50 -8.01
C ARG A 116 20.83 1.64 -6.84
N SER A 117 20.62 0.89 -5.76
CA SER A 117 21.43 1.02 -4.56
C SER A 117 22.82 0.41 -4.76
N LYS A 118 23.86 1.22 -4.56
CA LYS A 118 25.25 0.78 -4.47
C LYS A 118 25.63 0.31 -3.06
N GLY A 119 24.67 0.28 -2.13
CA GLY A 119 24.87 -0.13 -0.74
C GLY A 119 24.67 -1.62 -0.52
N LEU A 120 24.75 -2.02 0.74
CA LEU A 120 24.62 -3.42 1.19
C LEU A 120 23.36 -4.11 0.66
N ILE A 121 22.23 -3.39 0.60
CA ILE A 121 20.96 -3.95 0.12
C ILE A 121 21.02 -4.41 -1.35
N GLY A 122 21.71 -3.67 -2.21
CA GLY A 122 21.93 -4.04 -3.60
C GLY A 122 22.81 -5.29 -3.71
N HIS A 123 23.91 -5.32 -2.94
CA HIS A 123 24.83 -6.46 -2.92
C HIS A 123 24.18 -7.76 -2.41
N ILE A 124 23.47 -7.70 -1.28
CA ILE A 124 22.82 -8.88 -0.69
C ILE A 124 21.74 -9.44 -1.63
N THR A 125 20.95 -8.57 -2.27
CA THR A 125 19.85 -9.02 -3.14
C THR A 125 20.34 -9.53 -4.50
N ALA A 126 21.49 -9.04 -4.99
CA ALA A 126 22.15 -9.54 -6.18
C ALA A 126 22.85 -10.90 -5.95
N TRP A 127 23.27 -11.19 -4.72
CA TRP A 127 23.98 -12.42 -4.38
C TRP A 127 23.10 -13.66 -4.57
N LYS A 128 23.63 -14.66 -5.29
CA LYS A 128 22.96 -15.93 -5.57
C LYS A 128 23.78 -17.06 -4.95
N PRO A 129 23.33 -17.71 -3.86
CA PRO A 129 24.03 -18.85 -3.31
C PRO A 129 24.03 -20.03 -4.28
N ASN A 130 25.16 -20.75 -4.38
CA ASN A 130 25.32 -21.94 -5.22
C ASN A 130 24.55 -23.19 -4.73
N ALA A 131 23.62 -23.03 -3.79
CA ALA A 131 22.82 -24.12 -3.24
C ALA A 131 21.63 -24.49 -4.14
N LYS A 132 21.42 -25.79 -4.36
CA LYS A 132 20.22 -26.31 -5.05
C LYS A 132 18.99 -26.14 -4.15
N ARG A 133 17.83 -25.80 -4.75
CA ARG A 133 16.56 -25.75 -4.02
C ARG A 133 16.14 -27.18 -3.61
N PRO A 134 15.53 -27.37 -2.43
CA PRO A 134 15.00 -28.68 -2.03
C PRO A 134 13.96 -29.18 -3.03
N ARG A 135 13.84 -30.51 -3.15
CA ARG A 135 12.79 -31.16 -3.95
C ARG A 135 11.42 -30.93 -3.29
N GLY A 136 10.37 -30.81 -4.11
CA GLY A 136 9.02 -30.45 -3.67
C GLY A 136 8.67 -29.00 -4.01
N ARG A 137 7.65 -28.43 -3.34
CA ARG A 137 7.22 -27.03 -3.54
C ARG A 137 8.14 -26.08 -2.76
N PRO A 138 9.08 -25.36 -3.40
CA PRO A 138 9.99 -24.49 -2.69
C PRO A 138 9.24 -23.25 -2.17
N ARG A 139 9.71 -22.69 -1.05
CA ARG A 139 9.19 -21.40 -0.55
C ARG A 139 9.37 -20.32 -1.60
N GLN A 140 8.35 -19.48 -1.76
CA GLN A 140 8.38 -18.37 -2.70
C GLN A 140 9.37 -17.31 -2.20
N ARG A 141 10.30 -16.88 -3.06
CA ARG A 141 11.20 -15.77 -2.73
C ARG A 141 10.57 -14.43 -3.10
N TRP A 142 11.05 -13.37 -2.48
CA TRP A 142 10.68 -12.01 -2.86
C TRP A 142 11.04 -11.73 -4.33
N SER A 143 12.24 -12.11 -4.77
CA SER A 143 12.69 -11.99 -6.17
C SER A 143 11.84 -12.78 -7.17
N ASP A 144 11.40 -14.00 -6.83
CA ASP A 144 10.48 -14.78 -7.67
C ASP A 144 9.15 -14.04 -7.86
N ARG A 145 8.72 -13.27 -6.85
CA ARG A 145 7.45 -12.55 -6.87
C ARG A 145 7.52 -11.27 -7.68
N ILE A 146 8.61 -10.52 -7.52
CA ILE A 146 8.93 -9.34 -8.35
C ILE A 146 8.93 -9.70 -9.84
N LYS A 147 9.61 -10.79 -10.21
CA LYS A 147 9.64 -11.27 -11.60
C LYS A 147 8.26 -11.59 -12.14
N LYS A 148 7.36 -12.14 -11.31
CA LYS A 148 5.97 -12.41 -11.71
C LYS A 148 5.18 -11.13 -11.92
N ASP A 149 5.34 -10.13 -11.07
CA ASP A 149 4.64 -8.84 -11.22
C ASP A 149 5.15 -8.09 -12.46
N LEU A 150 6.47 -8.01 -12.65
CA LEU A 150 7.07 -7.37 -13.82
C LEU A 150 6.68 -8.08 -15.13
N LYS A 151 6.60 -9.42 -15.10
CA LYS A 151 6.11 -10.20 -16.25
C LYS A 151 4.67 -9.85 -16.62
N ARG A 152 3.80 -9.58 -15.63
CA ARG A 152 2.41 -9.14 -15.90
C ARG A 152 2.35 -7.75 -16.52
N LEU A 153 3.31 -6.89 -16.19
CA LEU A 153 3.45 -5.56 -16.79
C LEU A 153 4.13 -5.58 -18.16
N GLY A 154 4.59 -6.74 -18.63
CA GLY A 154 5.31 -6.86 -19.89
C GLY A 154 6.75 -6.33 -19.86
N VAL A 155 7.31 -6.05 -18.68
CA VAL A 155 8.67 -5.48 -18.54
C VAL A 155 9.70 -6.60 -18.66
N ARG A 156 10.51 -6.58 -19.73
CA ARG A 156 11.56 -7.58 -19.98
C ARG A 156 12.91 -7.16 -19.39
N ASN A 157 13.30 -5.90 -19.57
CA ASN A 157 14.61 -5.37 -19.14
C ASN A 157 14.51 -4.55 -17.85
N ALA A 158 13.83 -5.11 -16.84
CA ALA A 158 13.45 -4.34 -15.65
C ALA A 158 14.64 -3.80 -14.84
N GLU A 159 15.77 -4.51 -14.80
CA GLU A 159 16.97 -4.07 -14.08
C GLU A 159 17.64 -2.86 -14.76
N GLU A 160 17.62 -2.81 -16.09
CA GLU A 160 18.14 -1.69 -16.89
C GLU A 160 17.20 -0.48 -16.80
N THR A 161 15.89 -0.70 -17.00
CA THR A 161 14.90 0.38 -16.93
C THR A 161 14.80 0.98 -15.53
N ALA A 162 15.07 0.20 -14.48
CA ALA A 162 15.11 0.72 -13.12
C ALA A 162 16.26 1.71 -12.87
N GLN A 163 17.30 1.75 -13.69
CA GLN A 163 18.37 2.73 -13.53
C GLN A 163 17.87 4.15 -13.85
N ASN A 164 16.97 4.29 -14.81
CA ASN A 164 16.27 5.55 -15.04
C ASN A 164 15.08 5.67 -14.06
N ARG A 165 15.17 6.62 -13.13
CA ARG A 165 14.13 6.84 -12.13
C ARG A 165 12.80 7.28 -12.76
N GLU A 166 12.85 8.09 -13.82
CA GLU A 166 11.64 8.63 -14.47
C GLU A 166 10.87 7.53 -15.20
N ASP A 167 11.59 6.70 -15.97
CA ASP A 167 11.01 5.54 -16.64
C ASP A 167 10.46 4.53 -15.62
N TRP A 168 11.18 4.32 -14.51
CA TRP A 168 10.73 3.41 -13.46
C TRP A 168 9.42 3.86 -12.81
N ILE A 169 9.23 5.17 -12.61
CA ILE A 169 8.00 5.72 -12.06
C ILE A 169 6.81 5.40 -12.96
N GLN A 170 6.97 5.40 -14.28
CA GLN A 170 5.89 5.04 -15.21
C GLN A 170 5.39 3.61 -14.97
N TYR A 171 6.29 2.65 -14.71
CA TYR A 171 5.89 1.29 -14.37
C TYR A 171 5.20 1.20 -13.00
N VAL A 172 5.66 1.96 -12.01
CA VAL A 172 5.02 2.03 -10.68
C VAL A 172 3.59 2.57 -10.79
N VAL A 173 3.39 3.60 -11.60
CA VAL A 173 2.07 4.19 -11.86
C VAL A 173 1.20 3.24 -12.69
N ALA A 174 1.76 2.57 -13.71
CA ALA A 174 1.03 1.61 -14.52
C ALA A 174 0.45 0.44 -13.69
N VAL A 175 1.18 -0.02 -12.67
CA VAL A 175 0.68 -1.04 -11.73
C VAL A 175 -0.57 -0.59 -10.99
N MET A 176 -0.61 0.71 -10.64
CA MET A 176 -1.79 1.30 -10.04
C MET A 176 -2.91 1.40 -11.09
N GLY A 177 -2.64 1.95 -12.28
CA GLY A 177 -3.65 2.04 -13.35
C GLY A 177 -4.29 0.71 -13.77
N LEU A 178 -3.57 -0.40 -13.63
CA LEU A 178 -4.06 -1.75 -13.97
C LEU A 178 -4.86 -2.44 -12.86
N LYS A 179 -5.31 -1.70 -11.83
CA LYS A 179 -6.10 -2.21 -10.68
C LYS A 179 -5.52 -3.48 -10.05
N GLY A 180 -4.19 -3.65 -10.12
CA GLY A 180 -3.50 -4.78 -9.53
C GLY A 180 -3.75 -6.15 -10.18
N LEU A 181 -3.79 -6.29 -11.52
CA LEU A 181 -3.78 -7.58 -12.27
C LEU A 181 -3.17 -8.81 -11.54
#